data_AF-A0AAJ1TQP8-F1
#
_entry.id   AF-A0AAJ1TQP8-F1
#
_cell.length_a   1.000
_cell.length_b   1.000
_cell.length_c   1.000
_cell.angle_alpha   90.00
_cell.angle_beta   90.00
_cell.angle_gamma   90.00
#
_symmetry.space_group_name_H-M   'P 1'
#
loop_
_entity.id
_entity.type
_entity.pdbx_description
1 polymer ?
#
loop_
_entity_poly.entity_id
_entity_poly.type
_entity_poly.pdbx_seq_one_letter_code
_entity_poly.pdbx_strand_id
1 'polypeptide(L)'
;MLSKQVKAEKSVQDLIPIKAIYSEMIETTDRRLVKILSVTSVNTHLMSYSEEREILKSYENFLKSLDKPIQIARVSQPIDLKSYLFDLNKQLKQIENPYKKSMMQNYIAYAKQLQEDRNMIRRSRYVVISEPFTDDRSKDKAIQVLKTRVQDLKFKLEEMLYRQKLEVSELTNEELRKCLHMFFDYEHAQLQGMSEADAREYPYMIGKRNLMETAQIMLKEENLID
;
A
#
# COMPACT_ATOMS: atom_id res chain seq x y z
N MET A 1 -18.61 -6.96 -48.92
CA MET A 1 -17.40 -7.13 -48.08
C MET A 1 -17.42 -6.06 -46.98
N LEU A 2 -18.24 -6.26 -45.93
CA LEU A 2 -18.13 -5.45 -44.71
C LEU A 2 -17.29 -6.26 -43.72
N SER A 3 -16.05 -5.82 -43.48
CA SER A 3 -15.18 -6.37 -42.45
C SER A 3 -15.82 -6.11 -41.08
N LYS A 4 -16.45 -7.14 -40.52
CA LYS A 4 -16.94 -7.19 -39.15
C LYS A 4 -15.72 -6.94 -38.24
N GLN A 5 -15.61 -5.74 -37.68
CA GLN A 5 -14.59 -5.44 -36.67
C GLN A 5 -14.86 -6.36 -35.47
N VAL A 6 -14.01 -7.37 -35.31
CA VAL A 6 -13.99 -8.22 -34.12
C VAL A 6 -13.65 -7.31 -32.94
N LYS A 7 -14.61 -7.12 -32.05
CA LYS A 7 -14.43 -6.35 -30.81
C LYS A 7 -13.45 -7.17 -29.97
N ALA A 8 -12.25 -6.64 -29.73
CA ALA A 8 -11.27 -7.31 -28.87
C ALA A 8 -11.91 -7.56 -27.50
N GLU A 9 -11.95 -8.83 -27.09
CA GLU A 9 -12.45 -9.28 -25.80
C GLU A 9 -11.64 -8.56 -24.71
N LYS A 10 -12.33 -7.79 -23.87
CA LYS A 10 -11.65 -7.03 -22.81
C LYS A 10 -11.30 -7.99 -21.70
N SER A 11 -10.00 -8.17 -21.49
CA SER A 11 -9.49 -8.97 -20.37
C SER A 11 -9.75 -8.24 -19.04
N VAL A 12 -9.85 -8.97 -17.95
CA VAL A 12 -9.98 -8.38 -16.60
C VAL A 12 -8.75 -7.52 -16.26
N GLN A 13 -7.60 -7.81 -16.86
CA GLN A 13 -6.37 -7.03 -16.78
C GLN A 13 -6.54 -5.63 -17.40
N ASP A 14 -7.34 -5.49 -18.46
CA ASP A 14 -7.67 -4.18 -19.06
C ASP A 14 -8.57 -3.33 -18.17
N LEU A 15 -9.21 -3.92 -17.15
CA LEU A 15 -10.01 -3.20 -16.16
C LEU A 15 -9.16 -2.55 -15.07
N ILE A 16 -7.91 -3.00 -14.87
CA ILE A 16 -6.99 -2.41 -13.89
C ILE A 16 -6.22 -1.29 -14.61
N PRO A 17 -6.40 -0.01 -14.23
CA PRO A 17 -5.80 1.12 -14.95
C PRO A 17 -4.31 1.32 -14.63
N ILE A 18 -3.53 0.24 -14.56
CA ILE A 18 -2.11 0.25 -14.19
C ILE A 18 -1.29 -0.32 -15.34
N LYS A 19 -0.39 0.50 -15.88
CA LYS A 19 0.48 0.14 -16.99
C LYS A 19 1.82 -0.41 -16.52
N ALA A 20 2.46 0.27 -15.56
CA ALA A 20 3.76 -0.13 -15.05
C ALA A 20 4.06 0.45 -13.66
N ILE A 21 4.98 -0.18 -12.93
CA ILE A 21 5.57 0.36 -11.70
C ILE A 21 7.08 0.46 -11.94
N TYR A 22 7.63 1.66 -11.89
CA TYR A 22 9.06 1.91 -12.04
C TYR A 22 9.45 3.21 -11.34
N SER A 23 10.72 3.32 -10.94
CA SER A 23 11.25 4.50 -10.21
C SER A 23 10.36 4.93 -9.02
N GLU A 24 9.79 3.95 -8.30
CA GLU A 24 8.91 4.16 -7.14
C GLU A 24 7.65 4.96 -7.48
N MET A 25 7.20 4.88 -8.73
CA MET A 25 5.99 5.53 -9.24
C MET A 25 5.14 4.50 -9.98
N ILE A 26 3.83 4.74 -10.01
CA ILE A 26 2.88 3.96 -10.78
C ILE A 26 2.51 4.77 -12.03
N GLU A 27 2.67 4.18 -13.21
CA GLU A 27 2.15 4.70 -14.46
C GLU A 27 0.79 4.04 -14.74
N THR A 28 -0.23 4.87 -14.94
CA THR A 28 -1.59 4.43 -15.24
C THR A 28 -1.86 4.41 -16.74
N THR A 29 -2.87 3.64 -17.17
CA THR A 29 -3.24 3.53 -18.59
C THR A 29 -3.80 4.85 -19.16
N ASP A 30 -4.32 5.73 -18.31
CA ASP A 30 -4.79 7.08 -18.65
C ASP A 30 -3.67 8.15 -18.67
N ARG A 31 -2.40 7.72 -18.74
CA ARG A 31 -1.20 8.57 -18.80
C ARG A 31 -1.06 9.50 -17.61
N ARG A 32 -1.13 8.94 -16.40
CA ARG A 32 -0.78 9.65 -15.16
C ARG A 32 0.35 8.93 -14.45
N LEU A 33 1.20 9.72 -13.81
CA LEU A 33 2.19 9.24 -12.86
C LEU A 33 1.65 9.44 -11.47
N VAL A 34 1.63 8.37 -10.68
CA VAL A 34 1.12 8.36 -9.31
C VAL A 34 2.28 8.06 -8.37
N LYS A 35 2.40 8.86 -7.32
CA LYS A 35 3.30 8.63 -6.19
C LYS A 35 2.46 8.45 -4.93
N ILE A 36 2.88 7.53 -4.08
CA ILE A 36 2.23 7.26 -2.79
C ILE A 36 3.25 7.51 -1.68
N LEU A 37 2.82 8.24 -0.66
CA LEU A 37 3.57 8.52 0.57
C LEU A 37 2.87 7.83 1.74
N SER A 38 3.63 7.18 2.62
CA SER A 38 3.16 6.68 3.91
C SER A 38 3.37 7.75 4.96
N VAL A 39 2.36 7.98 5.79
CA VAL A 39 2.39 8.99 6.87
C VAL A 39 2.02 8.34 8.20
N THR A 40 2.80 8.62 9.25
CA THR A 40 2.48 8.16 10.60
C THR A 40 1.26 8.90 11.17
N SER A 41 0.75 8.42 12.30
CA SER A 41 -0.40 9.03 12.96
C SER A 41 -0.06 9.52 14.35
N VAL A 42 -0.69 10.61 14.74
CA VAL A 42 -0.62 11.17 16.08
C VAL A 42 -1.80 10.68 16.93
N ASN A 43 -1.54 10.34 18.19
CA ASN A 43 -2.56 9.93 19.13
C ASN A 43 -3.12 11.14 19.88
N THR A 44 -4.32 11.58 19.52
CA THR A 44 -4.99 12.72 20.14
C THR A 44 -5.79 12.37 21.39
N HIS A 45 -5.98 11.08 21.71
CA HIS A 45 -6.89 10.67 22.79
C HIS A 45 -6.43 11.08 24.19
N LEU A 46 -5.11 11.23 24.39
CA LEU A 46 -4.51 11.63 25.67
C LEU A 46 -4.14 13.12 25.71
N MET A 47 -4.56 13.90 24.71
CA MET A 47 -4.22 15.32 24.61
C MET A 47 -5.22 16.19 25.34
N SER A 48 -4.76 17.37 25.78
CA SER A 48 -5.65 18.41 26.27
C SER A 48 -6.47 19.03 25.12
N TYR A 49 -7.62 19.64 25.46
CA TYR A 49 -8.48 20.29 24.48
C TYR A 49 -7.78 21.40 23.67
N SER A 50 -6.87 22.13 24.31
CA SER A 50 -6.06 23.17 23.65
C SER A 50 -5.11 22.58 22.62
N GLU A 51 -4.47 21.45 22.94
CA GLU A 51 -3.53 20.78 22.03
C GLU A 51 -4.26 20.16 20.84
N GLU A 52 -5.41 19.54 21.08
CA GLU A 52 -6.25 19.01 20.01
C GLU A 52 -6.67 20.12 19.04
N ARG A 53 -7.10 21.28 19.56
CA ARG A 53 -7.46 22.44 18.73
C ARG A 53 -6.27 22.99 17.94
N GLU A 54 -5.08 22.99 18.51
CA GLU A 54 -3.87 23.42 17.82
C GLU A 54 -3.56 22.49 16.64
N ILE A 55 -3.64 21.17 16.83
CA ILE A 55 -3.45 20.17 15.78
C ILE A 55 -4.48 20.35 14.66
N LEU A 56 -5.76 20.53 15.01
CA LEU A 56 -6.81 20.75 14.01
C LEU A 56 -6.57 22.02 13.19
N LYS A 57 -6.14 23.11 13.83
CA LYS A 57 -5.81 24.37 13.16
C LYS A 57 -4.60 24.21 12.23
N SER A 58 -3.57 23.49 12.66
CA SER A 58 -2.43 23.15 11.80
C SER A 58 -2.84 22.31 10.60
N TYR A 59 -3.72 21.32 10.79
CA TYR A 59 -4.25 20.51 9.70
C TYR A 59 -5.09 21.34 8.71
N GLU A 60 -5.90 22.28 9.19
CA GLU A 60 -6.64 23.23 8.36
C GLU A 60 -5.68 24.09 7.51
N ASN A 61 -4.62 24.63 8.13
CA ASN A 61 -3.61 25.42 7.45
C ASN A 61 -2.87 24.59 6.39
N PHE A 62 -2.54 23.34 6.70
CA PHE A 62 -1.96 22.40 5.73
C PHE A 62 -2.87 22.24 4.52
N LEU A 63 -4.17 21.96 4.72
CA LEU A 63 -5.12 21.80 3.62
C LEU A 63 -5.25 23.07 2.76
N LYS A 64 -5.24 24.25 3.39
CA LYS A 64 -5.26 25.54 2.68
C LYS A 64 -3.99 25.81 1.87
N SER A 65 -2.85 25.22 2.25
CA SER A 65 -1.56 25.40 1.57
C SER A 65 -1.39 24.51 0.32
N LEU A 66 -2.37 23.67 -0.02
CA LEU A 66 -2.29 22.73 -1.13
C LEU A 66 -2.68 23.41 -2.45
N ASP A 67 -1.73 23.48 -3.38
CA ASP A 67 -1.96 24.08 -4.70
C ASP A 67 -2.73 23.15 -5.65
N LYS A 68 -2.68 21.84 -5.40
CA LYS A 68 -3.31 20.79 -6.21
C LYS A 68 -3.96 19.75 -5.29
N PRO A 69 -5.05 19.11 -5.72
CA PRO A 69 -5.74 18.10 -4.93
C PRO A 69 -4.80 16.92 -4.64
N ILE A 70 -4.91 16.41 -3.42
CA ILE A 70 -4.28 15.18 -2.93
C ILE A 70 -5.37 14.20 -2.52
N GLN A 71 -5.08 12.91 -2.56
CA GLN A 71 -5.98 11.89 -2.04
C GLN A 71 -5.39 11.30 -0.76
N ILE A 72 -6.20 11.26 0.31
CA ILE A 72 -5.82 10.64 1.57
C ILE A 72 -6.55 9.30 1.67
N ALA A 73 -5.81 8.21 1.75
CA ALA A 73 -6.33 6.87 1.88
C ALA A 73 -5.94 6.29 3.24
N ARG A 74 -6.87 5.56 3.86
CA ARG A 74 -6.61 4.79 5.08
C ARG A 74 -6.88 3.33 4.79
N VAL A 75 -5.88 2.48 4.99
CA VAL A 75 -6.00 1.05 4.72
C VAL A 75 -5.71 0.26 5.98
N SER A 76 -6.58 -0.71 6.26
CA SER A 76 -6.43 -1.65 7.36
C SER A 76 -5.62 -2.85 6.87
N GLN A 77 -4.53 -3.17 7.58
CA GLN A 77 -3.63 -4.27 7.30
C GLN A 77 -3.53 -5.17 8.52
N PRO A 78 -3.57 -6.50 8.38
CA PRO A 78 -3.18 -7.39 9.47
C PRO A 78 -1.76 -7.06 9.91
N ILE A 79 -1.50 -7.16 11.22
CA ILE A 79 -0.16 -6.97 11.74
C ILE A 79 0.69 -8.21 11.42
N ASP A 80 1.82 -7.99 10.76
CA ASP A 80 2.83 -9.03 10.58
C ASP A 80 3.80 -9.03 11.76
N LEU A 81 3.77 -10.10 12.55
CA LEU A 81 4.68 -10.30 13.70
C LEU A 81 5.95 -11.08 13.32
N LYS A 82 6.16 -11.48 12.06
CA LYS A 82 7.31 -12.31 11.65
C LYS A 82 8.65 -11.70 12.07
N SER A 83 8.88 -10.42 11.77
CA SER A 83 10.14 -9.74 12.15
C SER A 83 10.31 -9.69 13.67
N TYR A 84 9.23 -9.37 14.39
CA TYR A 84 9.25 -9.31 15.84
C TYR A 84 9.56 -10.68 16.47
N LEU A 85 8.91 -11.74 15.98
CA LEU A 85 9.19 -13.12 16.38
C LEU A 85 10.62 -13.53 16.05
N PHE A 86 11.17 -13.12 14.91
CA PHE A 86 12.55 -13.37 14.54
C PHE A 86 13.53 -12.74 15.56
N ASP A 87 13.30 -11.48 15.93
CA ASP A 87 14.12 -10.77 16.92
C ASP A 87 14.03 -11.42 18.30
N LEU A 88 12.83 -11.83 18.73
CA LEU A 88 12.64 -12.58 19.97
C LEU A 88 13.39 -13.91 19.96
N ASN A 89 13.36 -14.63 18.84
CA ASN A 89 14.13 -15.88 18.70
C ASN A 89 15.64 -15.65 18.73
N LYS A 90 16.13 -14.52 18.22
CA LYS A 90 17.53 -14.13 18.32
C LYS A 90 17.92 -13.84 19.77
N GLN A 91 17.09 -13.09 20.49
CA GLN A 91 17.30 -12.82 21.92
C GLN A 91 17.26 -14.10 22.76
N LEU A 92 16.34 -15.03 22.46
CA LEU A 92 16.23 -16.32 23.14
C LEU A 92 17.55 -17.11 23.15
N LYS A 93 18.32 -17.04 22.06
CA LYS A 93 19.63 -17.71 21.94
C LYS A 93 20.70 -17.13 22.86
N GLN A 94 20.54 -15.89 23.30
CA GLN A 94 21.51 -15.17 24.16
C GLN A 94 21.17 -15.30 25.65
N ILE A 95 19.99 -15.81 26.01
CA ILE A 95 19.56 -15.96 27.41
C ILE A 95 20.16 -17.23 28.00
N GLU A 96 21.03 -17.08 29.00
CA GLU A 96 21.64 -18.19 29.73
C GLU A 96 20.74 -18.72 30.86
N ASN A 97 19.97 -17.84 31.52
CA ASN A 97 19.13 -18.24 32.65
C ASN A 97 17.95 -19.13 32.19
N PRO A 98 17.82 -20.36 32.73
CA PRO A 98 16.84 -21.34 32.25
C PRO A 98 15.39 -20.90 32.48
N TYR A 99 15.09 -20.20 33.58
CA TYR A 99 13.74 -19.71 33.88
C TYR A 99 13.32 -18.61 32.91
N LYS A 100 14.22 -17.65 32.63
CA LYS A 100 13.98 -16.58 31.65
C LYS A 100 13.82 -17.14 30.24
N LYS A 101 14.60 -18.18 29.91
CA LYS A 101 14.50 -18.87 28.61
C LYS A 101 13.13 -19.54 28.43
N SER A 102 12.66 -20.27 29.45
CA SER A 102 11.32 -20.88 29.44
C SER A 102 10.20 -19.83 29.31
N MET A 103 10.30 -18.73 30.06
CA MET A 103 9.33 -17.62 29.97
C MET A 103 9.31 -16.99 28.57
N MET A 104 10.47 -16.77 27.97
CA MET A 104 10.57 -16.22 26.60
C MET A 104 10.01 -17.20 25.55
N GLN A 105 10.24 -18.51 25.71
CA GLN A 105 9.65 -19.52 24.83
C GLN A 105 8.12 -19.52 24.89
N ASN A 106 7.55 -19.46 26.08
CA ASN A 106 6.10 -19.37 26.27
C ASN A 106 5.54 -18.08 25.66
N TYR A 107 6.25 -16.96 25.82
CA TYR A 107 5.85 -15.69 25.20
C TYR A 107 5.88 -15.76 23.67
N ILE A 108 6.91 -16.35 23.07
CA ILE A 108 6.99 -16.56 21.61
C ILE A 108 5.85 -17.45 21.13
N ALA A 109 5.52 -18.52 21.86
CA ALA A 109 4.40 -19.41 21.52
C ALA A 109 3.05 -18.65 21.56
N TYR A 110 2.82 -17.85 22.61
CA TYR A 110 1.65 -16.99 22.72
C TYR A 110 1.57 -15.96 21.59
N ALA A 111 2.68 -15.28 21.26
CA ALA A 111 2.72 -14.30 20.19
C ALA A 111 2.47 -14.92 18.80
N LYS A 112 2.91 -16.17 18.58
CA LYS A 112 2.56 -16.94 17.36
C LYS A 112 1.08 -17.25 17.28
N GLN A 113 0.48 -17.71 18.38
CA GLN A 113 -0.96 -17.97 18.43
C GLN A 113 -1.77 -16.68 18.13
N LEU A 114 -1.33 -15.54 18.68
CA LEU A 114 -1.95 -14.25 18.40
C LEU A 114 -1.83 -13.83 16.92
N GLN A 115 -0.74 -14.21 16.24
CA GLN A 115 -0.57 -13.98 14.81
C GLN A 115 -1.52 -14.86 13.98
N GLU A 116 -1.74 -16.11 14.40
CA GLU A 116 -2.66 -17.06 13.75
C GLU A 116 -4.13 -16.61 13.87
N ASP A 117 -4.49 -16.00 15.00
CA ASP A 117 -5.84 -15.48 15.24
C ASP A 117 -6.19 -14.28 14.34
N ARG A 118 -5.19 -13.62 13.71
CA ARG A 118 -5.32 -12.53 12.70
C ARG A 118 -6.24 -11.35 13.04
N ASN A 119 -6.77 -11.29 14.26
CA ASN A 119 -7.68 -10.24 14.72
C ASN A 119 -6.98 -8.88 14.90
N MET A 120 -5.64 -8.86 14.90
CA MET A 120 -4.85 -7.65 15.13
C MET A 120 -4.62 -6.88 13.84
N ILE A 121 -5.20 -5.68 13.76
CA ILE A 121 -5.18 -4.83 12.56
C ILE A 121 -4.43 -3.53 12.85
N ARG A 122 -3.51 -3.18 11.95
CA ARG A 122 -2.88 -1.87 11.87
C ARG A 122 -3.56 -1.03 10.79
N ARG A 123 -3.80 0.25 11.06
CA ARG A 123 -4.31 1.19 10.05
C ARG A 123 -3.14 2.00 9.49
N SER A 124 -2.79 1.74 8.25
CA SER A 124 -1.82 2.50 7.47
C SER A 124 -2.52 3.69 6.80
N ARG A 125 -1.81 4.80 6.66
CA ARG A 125 -2.34 6.05 6.09
C ARG A 125 -1.43 6.47 4.96
N TYR A 126 -2.04 6.71 3.81
CA TYR A 126 -1.34 7.03 2.59
C TYR A 126 -1.81 8.36 2.03
N VAL A 127 -0.87 9.14 1.51
CA VAL A 127 -1.14 10.33 0.70
C VAL A 127 -0.76 9.99 -0.73
N VAL A 128 -1.75 10.05 -1.61
CA VAL A 128 -1.62 9.74 -3.03
C VAL A 128 -1.65 11.04 -3.81
N ILE A 129 -0.66 11.22 -4.66
CA ILE A 129 -0.56 12.36 -5.57
C ILE A 129 -0.34 11.86 -6.99
N SER A 130 -0.81 12.65 -7.95
CA SER A 130 -0.69 12.30 -9.36
C SER A 130 -0.40 13.51 -10.22
N GLU A 131 0.31 13.28 -11.32
CA GLU A 131 0.60 14.25 -12.35
C GLU A 131 0.31 13.63 -13.73
N PRO A 132 -0.56 14.24 -14.56
CA PRO A 132 -0.83 13.76 -15.91
C PRO A 132 0.33 14.08 -16.86
N PHE A 133 0.49 13.28 -17.91
CA PHE A 133 1.43 13.57 -19.00
C PHE A 133 0.81 13.29 -20.37
N THR A 134 1.18 14.08 -21.37
CA THR A 134 0.64 13.94 -22.72
C THR A 134 1.43 12.92 -23.55
N ASP A 135 2.76 13.09 -23.65
CA ASP A 135 3.63 12.29 -24.51
C ASP A 135 4.81 11.71 -23.74
N ASP A 136 5.45 10.67 -24.30
CA ASP A 136 6.64 10.03 -23.70
C ASP A 136 7.80 11.01 -23.49
N ARG A 137 7.93 12.05 -24.33
CA ARG A 137 8.92 13.13 -24.15
C ARG A 137 8.60 14.06 -22.98
N SER A 138 7.31 14.16 -22.63
CA SER A 138 6.83 14.97 -21.50
C SER A 138 6.82 14.17 -20.20
N LYS A 139 7.01 12.85 -20.28
CA LYS A 139 7.07 11.94 -19.13
C LYS A 139 8.21 12.30 -18.18
N ASP A 140 9.40 12.56 -18.70
CA ASP A 140 10.55 12.96 -17.87
C ASP A 140 10.31 14.27 -17.12
N LYS A 141 9.65 15.23 -17.78
CA LYS A 141 9.24 16.50 -17.15
C LYS A 141 8.20 16.24 -16.05
N ALA A 142 7.21 15.40 -16.30
CA ALA A 142 6.21 15.03 -15.31
C ALA A 142 6.83 14.32 -14.10
N ILE A 143 7.83 13.46 -14.30
CA ILE A 143 8.60 12.82 -13.21
C ILE A 143 9.28 13.89 -12.34
N GLN A 144 9.94 14.88 -12.96
CA GLN A 144 10.62 15.95 -12.20
C GLN A 144 9.62 16.80 -11.42
N VAL A 145 8.53 17.23 -12.06
CA VAL A 145 7.45 17.99 -11.39
C VAL A 145 6.88 17.20 -10.22
N LEU A 146 6.64 15.90 -10.40
CA LEU A 146 6.13 15.03 -9.34
C LEU A 146 7.13 14.92 -8.20
N LYS A 147 8.43 14.75 -8.46
CA LYS A 147 9.48 14.71 -7.42
C LYS A 147 9.55 15.99 -6.60
N THR A 148 9.52 17.16 -7.23
CA THR A 148 9.49 18.45 -6.53
C THR A 148 8.25 18.54 -5.65
N ARG A 149 7.08 18.18 -6.19
CA ARG A 149 5.82 18.18 -5.44
C ARG A 149 5.83 17.21 -4.25
N VAL A 150 6.48 16.06 -4.37
CA VAL A 150 6.67 15.12 -3.26
C VAL A 150 7.50 15.75 -2.15
N GLN A 151 8.62 16.38 -2.50
CA GLN A 151 9.50 17.03 -1.53
C GLN A 151 8.78 18.17 -0.80
N ASP A 152 8.04 19.01 -1.53
CA ASP A 152 7.25 20.09 -0.95
C ASP A 152 6.17 19.55 0.01
N LEU A 153 5.46 18.50 -0.39
CA LEU A 153 4.44 17.88 0.45
C LEU A 153 5.03 17.19 1.67
N LYS A 154 6.18 16.53 1.52
CA LYS A 154 6.90 15.90 2.62
C LYS A 154 7.26 16.95 3.66
N PHE A 155 7.87 18.05 3.23
CA PHE A 155 8.22 19.16 4.12
C PHE A 155 6.98 19.75 4.81
N LYS A 156 5.92 20.04 4.04
CA LYS A 156 4.65 20.56 4.59
C LYS A 156 4.02 19.61 5.62
N LEU A 157 4.11 18.31 5.43
CA LEU A 157 3.56 17.29 6.35
C LEU A 157 4.42 17.11 7.61
N GLU A 158 5.75 17.09 7.47
CA GLU A 158 6.69 16.94 8.59
C GLU A 158 6.65 18.17 9.52
N GLU A 159 6.55 19.37 8.95
CA GLU A 159 6.50 20.65 9.68
C GLU A 159 5.08 21.06 10.11
N MET A 160 4.04 20.28 9.76
CA MET A 160 2.66 20.60 10.12
C MET A 160 2.46 20.66 11.65
N LEU A 161 3.17 19.81 12.38
CA LEU A 161 2.99 19.63 13.82
C LEU A 161 4.25 20.03 14.58
N TYR A 162 4.13 21.05 15.44
CA TYR A 162 5.25 21.64 16.17
C TYR A 162 5.86 20.69 17.22
N ARG A 163 5.02 19.89 17.90
CA ARG A 163 5.44 19.02 19.03
C ARG A 163 5.66 17.57 18.64
N GLN A 164 4.85 17.04 17.73
CA GLN A 164 4.88 15.63 17.34
C GLN A 164 5.13 15.55 15.85
N LYS A 165 6.37 15.25 15.46
CA LYS A 165 6.72 15.16 14.05
C LYS A 165 6.02 13.96 13.41
N LEU A 166 5.33 14.22 12.30
CA LEU A 166 4.87 13.17 11.42
C LEU A 166 6.07 12.65 10.65
N GLU A 167 6.19 11.33 10.52
CA GLU A 167 7.19 10.71 9.67
C GLU A 167 6.54 10.41 8.33
N VAL A 168 7.18 10.87 7.26
CA VAL A 168 6.70 10.70 5.90
C VAL A 168 7.75 9.93 5.10
N SER A 169 7.35 8.75 4.61
CA SER A 169 8.20 7.92 3.75
C SER A 169 7.58 7.74 2.37
N GLU A 170 8.42 7.74 1.34
CA GLU A 170 8.02 7.38 -0.02
C GLU A 170 7.91 5.86 -0.12
N LEU A 171 6.84 5.34 -0.74
CA LEU A 171 6.72 3.90 -0.94
C LEU A 171 7.69 3.44 -2.03
N THR A 172 8.45 2.39 -1.72
CA THR A 172 9.30 1.68 -2.67
C THR A 172 8.47 0.88 -3.68
N ASN A 173 9.08 0.44 -4.78
CA ASN A 173 8.40 -0.40 -5.78
C ASN A 173 7.75 -1.66 -5.17
N GLU A 174 8.40 -2.26 -4.17
CA GLU A 174 7.90 -3.46 -3.50
C GLU A 174 6.68 -3.14 -2.63
N GLU A 175 6.75 -2.05 -1.86
CA GLU A 175 5.62 -1.59 -1.05
C GLU A 175 4.45 -1.15 -1.91
N LEU A 176 4.69 -0.52 -3.07
CA LEU A 176 3.65 -0.19 -4.04
C LEU A 176 2.97 -1.46 -4.56
N ARG A 177 3.72 -2.51 -4.90
CA ARG A 177 3.15 -3.81 -5.30
C ARG A 177 2.32 -4.43 -4.18
N LYS A 178 2.83 -4.46 -2.94
CA LYS A 178 2.09 -4.92 -1.76
C LYS A 178 0.79 -4.14 -1.57
N CYS A 179 0.86 -2.82 -1.72
CA CYS A 179 -0.28 -1.92 -1.57
C CYS A 179 -1.35 -2.18 -2.64
N LEU A 180 -0.95 -2.32 -3.90
CA LEU A 180 -1.86 -2.66 -5.00
C LEU A 180 -2.47 -4.05 -4.82
N HIS A 181 -1.67 -5.05 -4.45
CA HIS A 181 -2.15 -6.40 -4.17
C HIS A 181 -3.23 -6.37 -3.09
N MET A 182 -3.02 -5.63 -2.01
CA MET A 182 -4.03 -5.46 -0.96
C MET A 182 -5.32 -4.76 -1.44
N PHE A 183 -5.24 -3.84 -2.39
CA PHE A 183 -6.42 -3.16 -2.93
C PHE A 183 -7.23 -4.04 -3.89
N PHE A 184 -6.58 -4.88 -4.69
CA PHE A 184 -7.25 -5.75 -5.66
C PHE A 184 -7.61 -7.13 -5.10
N ASP A 185 -6.83 -7.62 -4.14
CA ASP A 185 -6.91 -8.96 -3.57
C ASP A 185 -6.65 -8.93 -2.06
N TYR A 186 -7.62 -8.38 -1.34
CA TYR A 186 -7.52 -8.22 0.11
C TYR A 186 -7.41 -9.57 0.84
N GLU A 187 -8.21 -10.58 0.44
CA GLU A 187 -8.23 -11.88 1.13
C GLU A 187 -6.91 -12.63 0.98
N HIS A 188 -6.31 -12.69 -0.23
CA HIS A 188 -5.02 -13.35 -0.39
C HIS A 188 -3.87 -12.54 0.20
N ALA A 189 -3.94 -11.21 0.17
CA ALA A 189 -2.98 -10.36 0.86
C ALA A 189 -2.94 -10.65 2.37
N GLN A 190 -4.08 -11.04 2.97
CA GLN A 190 -4.12 -11.46 4.36
C GLN A 190 -3.61 -12.89 4.59
N LEU A 191 -3.84 -13.80 3.63
CA LEU A 191 -3.44 -15.22 3.73
C LEU A 191 -1.94 -15.41 3.55
N GLN A 192 -1.37 -14.76 2.56
CA GLN A 192 0.05 -14.80 2.22
C GLN A 192 0.65 -13.45 2.56
N GLY A 193 1.07 -13.27 3.82
CA GLY A 193 1.91 -12.14 4.20
C GLY A 193 3.17 -12.18 3.34
N MET A 194 3.22 -11.34 2.29
CA MET A 194 4.19 -11.44 1.18
C MET A 194 5.61 -11.60 1.71
N SER A 195 6.12 -12.83 1.63
CA SER A 195 7.53 -13.12 1.85
C SER A 195 8.30 -12.82 0.56
N GLU A 196 9.56 -12.42 0.70
CA GLU A 196 10.47 -12.04 -0.40
C GLU A 196 10.59 -13.13 -1.49
N ALA A 197 10.29 -14.39 -1.17
CA ALA A 197 10.42 -15.53 -2.08
C ALA A 197 9.27 -15.66 -3.10
N ASP A 198 8.11 -15.06 -2.83
CA ASP A 198 6.87 -15.39 -3.55
C ASP A 198 6.46 -14.35 -4.60
N ALA A 199 7.19 -13.24 -4.72
CA ALA A 199 6.83 -12.11 -5.59
C ALA A 199 6.78 -12.45 -7.10
N ARG A 200 7.17 -13.65 -7.50
CA ARG A 200 7.16 -14.13 -8.90
C ARG A 200 5.91 -14.93 -9.28
N GLU A 201 5.05 -15.33 -8.33
CA GLU A 201 3.96 -16.29 -8.57
C GLU A 201 2.60 -15.87 -7.99
N TYR A 202 2.22 -14.60 -8.09
CA TYR A 202 0.88 -14.18 -7.69
C TYR A 202 0.01 -13.83 -8.90
N PRO A 203 -0.75 -14.79 -9.47
CA PRO A 203 -1.91 -14.42 -10.28
C PRO A 203 -2.87 -13.66 -9.36
N TYR A 204 -3.12 -12.38 -9.66
CA TYR A 204 -4.07 -11.58 -8.89
C TYR A 204 -5.42 -12.31 -8.80
N MET A 205 -5.96 -12.51 -7.61
CA MET A 205 -7.29 -13.09 -7.45
C MET A 205 -8.27 -11.95 -7.25
N ILE A 206 -9.33 -11.88 -8.05
CA ILE A 206 -10.41 -10.93 -7.82
C ILE A 206 -11.57 -11.72 -7.24
N GLY A 207 -11.69 -11.72 -5.91
CA GLY A 207 -12.65 -12.55 -5.18
C GLY A 207 -12.29 -14.04 -5.24
N LYS A 208 -13.28 -14.94 -5.15
CA LYS A 208 -13.08 -16.41 -5.03
C LYS A 208 -12.54 -17.10 -6.30
N ARG A 209 -12.04 -16.36 -7.31
CA ARG A 209 -11.68 -16.93 -8.62
C ARG A 209 -10.34 -16.41 -9.09
N ASN A 210 -9.54 -17.32 -9.65
CA ASN A 210 -8.24 -16.97 -10.23
C ASN A 210 -8.46 -16.13 -11.50
N LEU A 211 -7.61 -15.12 -11.75
CA LEU A 211 -7.63 -14.34 -12.99
C LEU A 211 -7.59 -15.24 -14.23
N MET A 212 -6.79 -16.32 -14.16
CA MET A 212 -6.61 -17.29 -15.25
C MET A 212 -7.86 -18.16 -15.46
N GLU A 213 -8.53 -18.57 -14.39
CA GLU A 213 -9.78 -19.33 -14.50
C GLU A 213 -10.91 -18.46 -15.03
N THR A 214 -10.98 -17.20 -14.57
CA THR A 214 -11.99 -16.25 -15.03
C THR A 214 -11.79 -15.90 -16.50
N ALA A 215 -10.54 -15.71 -16.94
CA ALA A 215 -10.20 -15.52 -18.35
C ALA A 215 -10.55 -16.76 -19.19
N GLN A 216 -10.28 -17.98 -18.70
CA GLN A 216 -10.63 -19.22 -19.42
C GLN A 216 -12.15 -19.45 -19.52
N ILE A 217 -12.93 -19.02 -18.54
CA ILE A 217 -14.39 -19.11 -18.57
C ILE A 217 -14.96 -18.08 -19.54
N MET A 218 -14.47 -16.83 -19.52
CA MET A 218 -14.88 -15.81 -20.51
C MET A 218 -14.58 -16.26 -21.94
N LEU A 219 -13.38 -16.80 -22.18
CA LEU A 219 -13.00 -17.40 -23.47
C LEU A 219 -13.86 -18.60 -23.88
N LYS A 220 -14.40 -19.37 -22.91
CA LYS A 220 -15.32 -20.47 -23.20
C LYS A 220 -16.73 -19.97 -23.52
N GLU A 221 -17.21 -18.95 -22.81
CA GLU A 221 -18.52 -18.34 -23.04
C GLU A 221 -18.61 -17.63 -24.39
N GLU A 222 -17.51 -17.04 -24.88
CA GLU A 222 -17.43 -16.43 -26.22
C GLU A 222 -17.36 -17.47 -27.35
N ASN A 223 -16.86 -18.68 -27.10
CA ASN A 223 -16.82 -19.80 -28.06
C ASN A 223 -18.08 -20.68 -28.06
N LEU A 224 -19.10 -20.35 -27.26
CA LEU A 224 -20.39 -21.06 -27.18
C LEU A 224 -21.53 -20.31 -27.89
N ILE A 225 -21.22 -19.22 -28.61
CA ILE A 225 -22.14 -18.48 -29.46
C ILE A 225 -21.68 -18.60 -30.92
N ASP A 226 -21.78 -19.81 -31.47
CA ASP A 226 -21.84 -20.09 -32.91
C ASP A 226 -22.91 -21.16 -33.15
#